data_AF-A0A821AMN3-F1
#
_entry.id   AF-A0A821AMN3-F1
#
_cell.length_a   1.000
_cell.length_b   1.000
_cell.length_c   1.000
_cell.angle_alpha   90.00
_cell.angle_beta   90.00
_cell.angle_gamma   90.00
#
_symmetry.space_group_name_H-M   'P 1'
#
loop_
_entity.id
_entity.type
_entity.pdbx_description
1 polymer ?
#
loop_
_entity_poly.entity_id
_entity_poly.type
_entity_poly.pdbx_seq_one_letter_code
_entity_poly.pdbx_strand_id
1 'polypeptide(L)'
;NVESISFYKFFDYFMKLPNLHSLIISFDEGILKIDYLFAQIFRLSKLKYCKIKYEIQYYEELFYSFTEYISSPIEYLIINAPFPFKAFHNLLCFLPKIQHLSIGSLHLWGDIHIEYQLSPIQLKCLRHVSIYFSMIHFDEFEKIIKEFFHHVQILHLTTYYTGTYLDTQRWQKLIVYHMPYLRVFDINCQDFLEYDISCHDVVTEFNSSFWIKNKCFFVNQYEWNDQSFGGVIYSSGLYRRKEYKFHWKIDELLGLHHQQENLNSIEHIHMGSDIKSNCRRYFSNVNRLTIKTNFKISDGDAFITNLNHIVSLKQLKKLVIRTFDFTFERIIKLLLLTPNLYTLEFCESSMWTIDLNVIKQNIPFQYTLTENKIENLVVRGKCSLNQIQFIVYIFSKLKYLKIGIKETEIRSIIRYLLSKTHNETQYLFYLCISLSQKNCLEEVDDLIKLDNLLNNYSIKYIQDNLHLWW
;
A
#
# COMPACT_ATOMS: atom_id res chain seq x y z
N ASN A 1 -25.74 -22.65 -0.24
CA ASN A 1 -27.17 -22.54 -0.68
C ASN A 1 -28.09 -21.88 0.33
N VAL A 2 -28.09 -22.23 1.63
CA VAL A 2 -28.98 -21.58 2.63
C VAL A 2 -28.64 -20.08 2.86
N GLU A 3 -27.36 -19.69 2.75
CA GLU A 3 -26.92 -18.28 2.89
C GLU A 3 -27.23 -17.42 1.64
N SER A 4 -27.32 -18.02 0.45
CA SER A 4 -27.68 -17.25 -0.75
C SER A 4 -29.11 -16.70 -0.69
N ILE A 5 -30.03 -17.44 -0.05
CA ILE A 5 -31.45 -17.07 0.07
C ILE A 5 -31.66 -15.91 1.06
N SER A 6 -30.81 -15.79 2.10
CA SER A 6 -30.88 -14.66 3.04
C SER A 6 -30.39 -13.36 2.40
N PHE A 7 -29.39 -13.43 1.53
CA PHE A 7 -28.84 -12.26 0.84
C PHE A 7 -29.86 -11.63 -0.13
N TYR A 8 -30.59 -12.41 -0.94
CA TYR A 8 -31.59 -11.84 -1.85
C TYR A 8 -32.80 -11.23 -1.12
N LYS A 9 -33.21 -11.80 0.03
CA LYS A 9 -34.24 -11.20 0.88
C LYS A 9 -33.84 -9.83 1.42
N PHE A 10 -32.54 -9.59 1.63
CA PHE A 10 -32.02 -8.29 2.03
C PHE A 10 -32.23 -7.22 0.94
N PHE A 11 -32.24 -7.60 -0.36
CA PHE A 11 -32.53 -6.67 -1.46
C PHE A 11 -33.97 -6.21 -1.51
N ASP A 12 -34.92 -7.09 -1.16
CA ASP A 12 -36.32 -6.71 -1.08
C ASP A 12 -36.56 -5.62 -0.03
N TYR A 13 -35.71 -5.52 1.00
CA TYR A 13 -35.72 -4.43 1.96
C TYR A 13 -35.05 -3.16 1.41
N PHE A 14 -33.95 -3.28 0.67
CA PHE A 14 -33.30 -2.12 0.04
C PHE A 14 -34.21 -1.39 -0.95
N MET A 15 -34.99 -2.13 -1.74
CA MET A 15 -35.94 -1.56 -2.69
C MET A 15 -37.06 -0.74 -2.01
N LYS A 16 -37.25 -0.90 -0.70
CA LYS A 16 -38.21 -0.14 0.11
C LYS A 16 -37.60 1.13 0.71
N LEU A 17 -36.35 1.48 0.40
CA LEU A 17 -35.70 2.69 0.90
C LEU A 17 -35.74 3.81 -0.16
N PRO A 18 -36.83 4.60 -0.24
CA PRO A 18 -37.05 5.57 -1.33
C PRO A 18 -36.07 6.75 -1.34
N ASN A 19 -35.26 6.91 -0.29
CA ASN A 19 -34.31 8.01 -0.11
C ASN A 19 -32.85 7.54 -0.03
N LEU A 20 -32.55 6.30 -0.42
CA LEU A 20 -31.19 5.79 -0.38
C LEU A 20 -30.32 6.50 -1.44
N HIS A 21 -29.43 7.38 -0.98
CA HIS A 21 -28.54 8.17 -1.84
C HIS A 21 -27.14 7.59 -2.00
N SER A 22 -26.70 6.75 -1.06
CA SER A 22 -25.38 6.13 -1.03
C SER A 22 -25.49 4.68 -0.58
N LEU A 23 -24.79 3.77 -1.25
CA LEU A 23 -24.78 2.35 -0.96
C LEU A 23 -23.36 1.81 -1.03
N ILE A 24 -22.92 1.14 0.04
CA ILE A 24 -21.65 0.42 0.09
C ILE A 24 -21.96 -1.02 0.47
N ILE A 25 -21.59 -1.96 -0.40
CA ILE A 25 -21.80 -3.39 -0.20
C ILE A 25 -20.44 -4.09 -0.27
N SER A 26 -20.20 -5.02 0.65
CA SER A 26 -19.02 -5.89 0.65
C SER A 26 -19.45 -7.30 1.06
N PHE A 27 -19.07 -8.30 0.28
CA PHE A 27 -19.34 -9.71 0.58
C PHE A 27 -18.17 -10.58 0.14
N ASP A 28 -17.86 -11.59 0.95
CA ASP A 28 -16.66 -12.43 0.80
C ASP A 28 -16.97 -13.79 0.14
N GLU A 29 -18.25 -14.13 -0.09
CA GLU A 29 -18.66 -15.42 -0.65
C GLU A 29 -19.62 -15.30 -1.85
N GLY A 30 -19.46 -16.25 -2.78
CA GLY A 30 -19.99 -16.27 -4.14
C GLY A 30 -21.50 -16.07 -4.24
N ILE A 31 -21.91 -14.84 -4.55
CA ILE A 31 -23.25 -14.56 -5.06
C ILE A 31 -23.33 -15.16 -6.46
N LEU A 32 -24.12 -16.23 -6.59
CA LEU A 32 -24.35 -16.92 -7.87
C LEU A 32 -25.03 -16.05 -8.96
N LYS A 33 -25.58 -14.86 -8.61
CA LYS A 33 -26.27 -13.93 -9.53
C LYS A 33 -25.92 -12.46 -9.28
N ILE A 34 -24.67 -12.08 -9.57
CA ILE A 34 -24.21 -10.69 -9.42
C ILE A 34 -24.91 -9.76 -10.43
N ASP A 35 -25.31 -10.28 -11.58
CA ASP A 35 -26.15 -9.59 -12.56
C ASP A 35 -27.49 -9.12 -11.95
N TYR A 36 -28.18 -9.97 -11.20
CA TYR A 36 -29.39 -9.62 -10.48
C TYR A 36 -29.14 -8.51 -9.46
N LEU A 37 -28.02 -8.58 -8.74
CA LEU A 37 -27.60 -7.56 -7.78
C LEU A 37 -27.49 -6.18 -8.44
N PHE A 38 -26.74 -6.07 -9.53
CA PHE A 38 -26.59 -4.81 -10.25
C PHE A 38 -27.95 -4.31 -10.79
N ALA A 39 -28.77 -5.20 -11.35
CA ALA A 39 -30.10 -4.83 -11.85
C ALA A 39 -30.98 -4.22 -10.75
N GLN A 40 -31.00 -4.78 -9.53
CA GLN A 40 -31.74 -4.19 -8.42
C GLN A 40 -31.16 -2.85 -7.96
N ILE A 41 -29.84 -2.75 -7.86
CA ILE A 41 -29.16 -1.51 -7.47
C ILE A 41 -29.48 -0.38 -8.46
N PHE A 42 -29.47 -0.67 -9.76
CA PHE A 42 -29.69 0.35 -10.79
C PHE A 42 -31.13 0.88 -10.84
N ARG A 43 -32.10 0.11 -10.31
CA ARG A 43 -33.50 0.54 -10.14
C ARG A 43 -33.71 1.53 -8.98
N LEU A 44 -32.72 1.73 -8.11
CA LEU A 44 -32.83 2.67 -6.98
C LEU A 44 -32.79 4.12 -7.47
N SER A 45 -33.96 4.75 -7.55
CA SER A 45 -34.20 6.03 -8.24
C SER A 45 -33.53 7.27 -7.63
N LYS A 46 -32.96 7.17 -6.42
CA LYS A 46 -32.22 8.27 -5.77
C LYS A 46 -30.74 7.96 -5.50
N LEU A 47 -30.28 6.77 -5.87
CA LEU A 47 -28.93 6.32 -5.56
C LEU A 47 -27.90 7.04 -6.43
N LYS A 48 -27.10 7.92 -5.83
CA LYS A 48 -26.05 8.68 -6.54
C LYS A 48 -24.67 8.05 -6.40
N TYR A 49 -24.39 7.43 -5.26
CA TYR A 49 -23.10 6.81 -4.97
C TYR A 49 -23.27 5.31 -4.70
N CYS A 50 -22.51 4.48 -5.40
CA CYS A 50 -22.51 3.04 -5.22
C CYS A 50 -21.07 2.51 -5.18
N LYS A 51 -20.74 1.76 -4.12
CA LYS A 51 -19.49 1.01 -4.02
C LYS A 51 -19.79 -0.45 -3.72
N ILE A 52 -19.27 -1.35 -4.53
CA ILE A 52 -19.45 -2.79 -4.39
C ILE A 52 -18.06 -3.43 -4.31
N LYS A 53 -17.84 -4.27 -3.32
CA LYS A 53 -16.64 -5.10 -3.18
C LYS A 53 -17.07 -6.56 -3.11
N TYR A 54 -16.45 -7.40 -3.92
CA TYR A 54 -16.66 -8.85 -3.84
C TYR A 54 -15.45 -9.63 -4.31
N GLU A 55 -15.36 -10.87 -3.84
CA GLU A 55 -14.35 -11.83 -4.25
C GLU A 55 -15.05 -13.01 -4.94
N ILE A 56 -14.47 -13.50 -6.04
CA ILE A 56 -14.99 -14.65 -6.77
C ILE A 56 -14.03 -15.81 -6.53
N GLN A 57 -14.52 -16.94 -6.03
CA GLN A 57 -13.71 -18.14 -5.78
C GLN A 57 -13.42 -18.96 -7.04
N TYR A 58 -14.27 -18.87 -8.07
CA TYR A 58 -14.15 -19.63 -9.31
C TYR A 58 -14.31 -18.72 -10.54
N TYR A 59 -13.38 -18.80 -11.49
CA TYR A 59 -13.42 -18.10 -12.79
C TYR A 59 -14.50 -18.67 -13.73
N GLU A 60 -15.69 -18.95 -13.22
CA GLU A 60 -16.83 -19.22 -14.09
C GLU A 60 -17.18 -17.92 -14.83
N GLU A 61 -17.49 -18.04 -16.12
CA GLU A 61 -17.85 -16.92 -16.97
C GLU A 61 -19.04 -16.19 -16.36
N LEU A 62 -18.81 -15.07 -15.66
CA LEU A 62 -19.91 -14.23 -15.19
C LEU A 62 -20.61 -13.65 -16.42
N PHE A 63 -21.78 -14.18 -16.73
CA PHE A 63 -22.67 -13.60 -17.71
C PHE A 63 -23.52 -12.54 -17.05
N TYR A 64 -23.21 -11.27 -17.33
CA TYR A 64 -24.10 -10.17 -16.97
C TYR A 64 -25.08 -9.95 -18.10
N SER A 65 -26.32 -10.40 -17.90
CA SER A 65 -27.41 -10.11 -18.81
C SER A 65 -28.19 -8.90 -18.28
N PHE A 66 -27.84 -7.73 -18.80
CA PHE A 66 -28.55 -6.49 -18.51
C PHE A 66 -29.70 -6.32 -19.52
N THR A 67 -30.84 -6.96 -19.27
CA THR A 67 -31.95 -7.04 -20.26
C THR A 67 -32.92 -5.88 -20.22
N GLU A 68 -32.96 -5.09 -19.14
CA GLU A 68 -33.93 -4.00 -18.97
C GLU A 68 -33.25 -2.63 -19.02
N TYR A 69 -33.50 -1.81 -20.05
CA TYR A 69 -32.95 -0.46 -20.16
C TYR A 69 -33.54 0.52 -19.14
N ILE A 70 -33.13 0.43 -17.88
CA ILE A 70 -33.48 1.39 -16.83
C ILE A 70 -32.29 2.31 -16.60
N SER A 71 -32.46 3.59 -16.94
CA SER A 71 -31.46 4.62 -16.67
C SER A 71 -31.31 4.84 -15.17
N SER A 72 -30.15 4.47 -14.64
CA SER A 72 -29.80 4.67 -13.24
C SER A 72 -29.39 6.13 -12.95
N PRO A 73 -29.73 6.68 -11.78
CA PRO A 73 -29.29 8.02 -11.36
C PRO A 73 -27.86 8.08 -10.82
N ILE A 74 -27.13 6.95 -10.80
CA ILE A 74 -25.79 6.86 -10.21
C ILE A 74 -24.81 7.81 -10.91
N GLU A 75 -24.13 8.61 -10.09
CA GLU A 75 -23.10 9.57 -10.49
C GLU A 75 -21.70 9.03 -10.14
N TYR A 76 -21.57 8.18 -9.11
CA TYR A 76 -20.32 7.58 -8.65
C TYR A 76 -20.47 6.06 -8.50
N LEU A 77 -19.73 5.30 -9.30
CA LEU A 77 -19.70 3.83 -9.24
C LEU A 77 -18.28 3.31 -9.01
N ILE A 78 -18.11 2.50 -7.97
CA ILE A 78 -16.85 1.84 -7.64
C ILE A 78 -17.11 0.33 -7.51
N ILE A 79 -16.55 -0.46 -8.41
CA ILE A 79 -16.60 -1.93 -8.38
C ILE A 79 -15.22 -2.43 -8.00
N ASN A 80 -15.00 -2.77 -6.74
CA ASN A 80 -13.74 -3.33 -6.25
C ASN A 80 -13.74 -4.85 -6.38
N ALA A 81 -13.82 -5.33 -7.62
CA ALA A 81 -13.87 -6.75 -7.95
C ALA A 81 -13.58 -6.98 -9.45
N PRO A 82 -13.36 -8.24 -9.87
CA PRO A 82 -13.34 -8.63 -11.28
C PRO A 82 -14.69 -8.38 -11.97
N PHE A 83 -14.64 -7.67 -13.10
CA PHE A 83 -15.78 -7.37 -13.95
C PHE A 83 -15.47 -7.81 -15.39
N PRO A 84 -16.39 -8.49 -16.09
CA PRO A 84 -16.14 -8.99 -17.43
C PRO A 84 -16.23 -7.86 -18.46
N PHE A 85 -15.25 -7.81 -19.33
CA PHE A 85 -15.16 -6.86 -20.43
C PHE A 85 -16.41 -6.86 -21.31
N LYS A 86 -16.95 -8.05 -21.59
CA LYS A 86 -18.16 -8.26 -22.41
C LYS A 86 -19.39 -7.50 -21.88
N ALA A 87 -19.46 -7.28 -20.57
CA ALA A 87 -20.56 -6.58 -19.91
C ALA A 87 -20.34 -5.07 -19.77
N PHE A 88 -19.14 -4.57 -20.11
CA PHE A 88 -18.73 -3.19 -19.84
C PHE A 88 -19.58 -2.17 -20.60
N HIS A 89 -19.85 -2.43 -21.88
CA HIS A 89 -20.72 -1.57 -22.68
C HIS A 89 -22.10 -1.44 -22.04
N ASN A 90 -22.72 -2.59 -21.74
CA ASN A 90 -24.04 -2.65 -21.12
C ASN A 90 -24.05 -1.92 -19.78
N LEU A 91 -23.03 -2.08 -18.94
CA LEU A 91 -22.89 -1.33 -17.69
C LEU A 91 -23.00 0.19 -17.93
N LEU A 92 -22.28 0.71 -18.92
CA LEU A 92 -22.28 2.14 -19.26
C LEU A 92 -23.62 2.63 -19.81
N CYS A 93 -24.35 1.78 -20.56
CA CYS A 93 -25.70 2.10 -21.04
C CYS A 93 -26.66 2.45 -19.89
N PHE A 94 -26.50 1.80 -18.73
CA PHE A 94 -27.36 2.00 -17.56
C PHE A 94 -27.00 3.25 -16.76
N LEU A 95 -25.85 3.85 -17.02
CA LEU A 95 -25.26 4.89 -16.18
C LEU A 95 -25.04 6.19 -16.96
N PRO A 96 -26.06 6.77 -17.62
CA PRO A 96 -25.86 7.95 -18.47
C PRO A 96 -25.44 9.21 -17.69
N LYS A 97 -25.67 9.24 -16.37
CA LYS A 97 -25.29 10.34 -15.46
C LYS A 97 -23.96 10.12 -14.75
N ILE A 98 -23.25 9.05 -15.05
CA ILE A 98 -22.00 8.71 -14.38
C ILE A 98 -20.98 9.84 -14.53
N GLN A 99 -20.34 10.21 -13.42
CA GLN A 99 -19.26 11.18 -13.35
C GLN A 99 -17.94 10.51 -12.97
N HIS A 100 -18.01 9.49 -12.11
CA HIS A 100 -16.86 8.76 -11.62
C HIS A 100 -17.10 7.26 -11.76
N LEU A 101 -16.22 6.60 -12.50
CA LEU A 101 -16.21 5.15 -12.65
C LEU A 101 -14.88 4.59 -12.18
N SER A 102 -14.93 3.62 -11.27
CA SER A 102 -13.76 2.85 -10.85
C SER A 102 -14.07 1.36 -10.93
N ILE A 103 -13.26 0.59 -11.66
CA ILE A 103 -13.37 -0.87 -11.75
C ILE A 103 -12.03 -1.49 -11.35
N GLY A 104 -12.09 -2.32 -10.32
CA GLY A 104 -10.96 -2.93 -9.66
C GLY A 104 -10.25 -3.95 -10.53
N SER A 105 -10.97 -4.62 -11.44
CA SER A 105 -10.36 -5.34 -12.57
C SER A 105 -11.36 -5.56 -13.70
N LEU A 106 -10.99 -5.21 -14.93
CA LEU A 106 -11.74 -5.53 -16.13
C LEU A 106 -11.03 -6.67 -16.86
N HIS A 107 -11.72 -7.81 -17.01
CA HIS A 107 -11.13 -9.04 -17.56
C HIS A 107 -11.76 -9.43 -18.89
N LEU A 108 -10.93 -9.82 -19.84
CA LEU A 108 -11.37 -10.59 -21.01
C LEU A 108 -11.31 -12.08 -20.65
N TRP A 109 -12.47 -12.75 -20.58
CA TRP A 109 -12.56 -14.20 -20.39
C TRP A 109 -12.89 -14.90 -21.71
N GLY A 110 -12.07 -15.90 -22.06
CA GLY A 110 -12.19 -16.76 -23.24
C GLY A 110 -11.52 -16.20 -24.51
N ASP A 111 -11.17 -17.12 -25.43
CA ASP A 111 -10.58 -16.85 -26.75
C ASP A 111 -11.59 -16.30 -27.75
N ILE A 112 -12.20 -15.15 -27.46
CA ILE A 112 -13.20 -14.58 -28.36
C ILE A 112 -12.78 -13.19 -28.81
N HIS A 113 -12.19 -13.14 -30.01
CA HIS A 113 -12.22 -11.96 -30.87
C HIS A 113 -13.67 -11.66 -31.24
N ILE A 114 -14.44 -11.10 -30.30
CA ILE A 114 -15.78 -10.61 -30.59
C ILE A 114 -15.61 -9.24 -31.21
N GLU A 115 -16.00 -9.11 -32.46
CA GLU A 115 -16.28 -7.82 -33.08
C GLU A 115 -17.48 -7.18 -32.37
N TYR A 116 -17.23 -6.57 -31.20
CA TYR A 116 -18.22 -5.76 -30.53
C TYR A 116 -18.44 -4.49 -31.34
N GLN A 117 -19.59 -4.41 -32.01
CA GLN A 117 -20.13 -3.12 -32.46
C GLN A 117 -20.63 -2.38 -31.22
N LEU A 118 -19.75 -1.60 -30.62
CA LEU A 118 -20.13 -0.65 -29.60
C LEU A 118 -20.99 0.42 -30.26
N SER A 119 -22.21 0.60 -29.76
CA SER A 119 -23.02 1.75 -30.15
C SER A 119 -22.49 2.97 -29.40
N PRO A 120 -22.25 4.12 -30.04
CA PRO A 120 -21.75 5.30 -29.36
C PRO A 120 -22.76 5.78 -28.32
N ILE A 121 -22.33 5.89 -27.06
CA ILE A 121 -23.13 6.44 -25.96
C ILE A 121 -22.42 7.67 -25.43
N GLN A 122 -23.09 8.81 -25.47
CA GLN A 122 -22.53 10.06 -24.99
C GLN A 122 -22.58 10.15 -23.47
N LEU A 123 -21.53 9.69 -22.80
CA LEU A 123 -21.31 9.87 -21.36
C LEU A 123 -20.79 11.29 -21.06
N LYS A 124 -21.62 12.31 -21.33
CA LYS A 124 -21.24 13.74 -21.20
C LYS A 124 -20.79 14.13 -19.80
N CYS A 125 -21.23 13.41 -18.79
CA CYS A 125 -20.92 13.66 -17.39
C CYS A 125 -19.67 12.93 -16.89
N LEU A 126 -19.16 11.93 -17.62
CA LEU A 126 -18.03 11.13 -17.15
C LEU A 126 -16.76 11.99 -17.13
N ARG A 127 -16.16 12.14 -15.94
CA ARG A 127 -14.97 12.97 -15.71
C ARG A 127 -13.80 12.15 -15.19
N HIS A 128 -14.07 11.10 -14.43
CA HIS A 128 -13.03 10.29 -13.80
C HIS A 128 -13.23 8.81 -14.12
N VAL A 129 -12.18 8.19 -14.63
CA VAL A 129 -12.12 6.76 -14.92
C VAL A 129 -10.88 6.18 -14.24
N SER A 130 -11.06 5.12 -13.45
CA SER A 130 -9.97 4.33 -12.87
C SER A 130 -10.21 2.86 -13.13
N ILE A 131 -9.45 2.26 -14.04
CA ILE A 131 -9.65 0.86 -14.43
C ILE A 131 -8.31 0.13 -14.41
N TYR A 132 -8.33 -1.04 -13.79
CA TYR A 132 -7.27 -2.02 -13.94
C TYR A 132 -7.69 -3.02 -15.03
N PHE A 133 -6.93 -3.11 -16.10
CA PHE A 133 -7.16 -4.00 -17.25
C PHE A 133 -6.33 -5.26 -17.10
N SER A 134 -7.00 -6.41 -17.15
CA SER A 134 -6.36 -7.72 -17.10
C SER A 134 -6.63 -8.45 -18.42
N MET A 135 -5.55 -8.73 -19.15
CA MET A 135 -5.59 -9.42 -20.45
C MET A 135 -6.41 -8.70 -21.54
N ILE A 136 -6.35 -7.37 -21.60
CA ILE A 136 -7.03 -6.57 -22.62
C ILE A 136 -5.97 -5.85 -23.43
N HIS A 137 -5.85 -6.14 -24.73
CA HIS A 137 -4.88 -5.46 -25.58
C HIS A 137 -5.28 -4.00 -25.82
N PHE A 138 -4.30 -3.24 -26.29
CA PHE A 138 -4.49 -1.81 -26.51
C PHE A 138 -5.59 -1.52 -27.54
N ASP A 139 -5.75 -2.39 -28.54
CA ASP A 139 -6.71 -2.19 -29.64
C ASP A 139 -8.16 -2.18 -29.13
N GLU A 140 -8.51 -3.07 -28.22
CA GLU A 140 -9.83 -3.13 -27.58
C GLU A 140 -10.04 -1.94 -26.64
N PHE A 141 -9.00 -1.57 -25.91
CA PHE A 141 -9.04 -0.39 -25.05
C PHE A 141 -9.18 0.92 -25.86
N GLU A 142 -8.52 1.03 -27.00
CA GLU A 142 -8.61 2.18 -27.89
C GLU A 142 -10.05 2.37 -28.40
N LYS A 143 -10.76 1.27 -28.70
CA LYS A 143 -12.19 1.30 -29.03
C LYS A 143 -13.01 1.90 -27.87
N ILE A 144 -12.75 1.49 -26.63
CA ILE A 144 -13.42 2.06 -25.45
C ILE A 144 -13.20 3.57 -25.33
N ILE A 145 -11.96 4.05 -25.50
CA ILE A 145 -11.68 5.48 -25.42
C ILE A 145 -12.47 6.25 -26.47
N LYS A 146 -12.41 5.79 -27.72
CA LYS A 146 -13.06 6.44 -28.86
C LYS A 146 -14.56 6.60 -28.65
N GLU A 147 -15.20 5.59 -28.05
CA GLU A 147 -16.64 5.56 -27.84
C GLU A 147 -17.10 6.30 -26.58
N PHE A 148 -16.38 6.17 -25.46
CA PHE A 148 -16.92 6.57 -24.14
C PHE A 148 -16.15 7.69 -23.45
N PHE A 149 -14.86 7.89 -23.72
CA PHE A 149 -13.99 8.69 -22.84
C PHE A 149 -13.75 10.13 -23.31
N HIS A 150 -14.55 10.62 -24.27
CA HIS A 150 -14.39 11.96 -24.83
C HIS A 150 -14.31 13.07 -23.79
N HIS A 151 -15.13 13.00 -22.72
CA HIS A 151 -15.21 14.04 -21.69
C HIS A 151 -14.40 13.74 -20.41
N VAL A 152 -13.59 12.67 -20.42
CA VAL A 152 -12.79 12.26 -19.28
C VAL A 152 -11.69 13.29 -19.02
N GLN A 153 -11.56 13.69 -17.75
CA GLN A 153 -10.52 14.62 -17.28
C GLN A 153 -9.42 13.90 -16.50
N ILE A 154 -9.76 12.79 -15.86
CA ILE A 154 -8.83 11.99 -15.06
C ILE A 154 -8.95 10.54 -15.52
N LEU A 155 -7.85 10.00 -16.05
CA LEU A 155 -7.73 8.60 -16.44
C LEU A 155 -6.61 7.96 -15.62
N HIS A 156 -6.98 7.00 -14.78
CA HIS A 156 -6.06 6.12 -14.10
C HIS A 156 -6.16 4.71 -14.68
N LEU A 157 -5.03 4.19 -15.14
CA LEU A 157 -4.93 2.91 -15.80
C LEU A 157 -3.94 2.03 -15.05
N THR A 158 -4.24 0.74 -14.92
CA THR A 158 -3.25 -0.25 -14.53
C THR A 158 -3.39 -1.45 -15.45
N THR A 159 -2.30 -2.04 -15.93
CA THR A 159 -2.34 -3.17 -16.88
C THR A 159 -1.14 -4.11 -16.69
N TYR A 160 -1.31 -5.39 -17.05
CA TYR A 160 -0.23 -6.39 -17.11
C TYR A 160 0.32 -6.65 -18.53
N TYR A 161 -0.24 -5.99 -19.55
CA TYR A 161 0.12 -6.23 -20.95
C TYR A 161 0.79 -4.98 -21.52
N THR A 162 2.01 -5.10 -22.03
CA THR A 162 2.94 -3.96 -22.04
C THR A 162 3.38 -3.51 -23.42
N GLY A 163 3.68 -4.40 -24.35
CA GLY A 163 4.28 -4.00 -25.64
C GLY A 163 3.53 -2.85 -26.32
N THR A 164 2.21 -2.95 -26.43
CA THR A 164 1.38 -1.93 -27.10
C THR A 164 0.93 -0.77 -26.20
N TYR A 165 0.86 -0.96 -24.88
CA TYR A 165 0.55 0.12 -23.93
C TYR A 165 1.71 1.07 -23.68
N LEU A 166 2.92 0.66 -24.08
CA LEU A 166 4.13 1.45 -24.00
C LEU A 166 4.40 2.28 -25.27
N ASP A 167 3.57 2.16 -26.31
CA ASP A 167 3.65 3.00 -27.51
C ASP A 167 3.20 4.45 -27.20
N THR A 168 4.19 5.32 -27.02
CA THR A 168 3.98 6.71 -26.64
C THR A 168 3.27 7.53 -27.71
N GLN A 169 3.57 7.25 -28.99
CA GLN A 169 3.00 7.98 -30.12
C GLN A 169 1.52 7.62 -30.29
N ARG A 170 1.18 6.35 -30.10
CA ARG A 170 -0.20 5.87 -30.14
C ARG A 170 -1.04 6.50 -29.05
N TRP A 171 -0.51 6.58 -27.82
CA TRP A 171 -1.14 7.31 -26.73
C TRP A 171 -1.33 8.80 -27.05
N GLN A 172 -0.28 9.47 -27.55
CA GLN A 172 -0.37 10.89 -27.89
C GLN A 172 -1.49 11.15 -28.92
N LYS A 173 -1.55 10.36 -29.99
CA LYS A 173 -2.62 10.45 -30.99
C LYS A 173 -3.98 10.25 -30.33
N LEU A 174 -4.12 9.20 -29.52
CA LEU A 174 -5.38 8.86 -28.87
C LEU A 174 -5.87 9.97 -27.94
N ILE A 175 -4.99 10.55 -27.13
CA ILE A 175 -5.32 11.67 -26.22
C ILE A 175 -5.74 12.91 -27.03
N VAL A 176 -4.96 13.29 -28.04
CA VAL A 176 -5.23 14.50 -28.84
C VAL A 176 -6.57 14.41 -29.56
N TYR A 177 -6.88 13.26 -30.17
CA TYR A 177 -8.09 13.12 -30.97
C TYR A 177 -9.33 12.76 -30.17
N HIS A 178 -9.20 11.96 -29.11
CA HIS A 178 -10.35 11.34 -28.45
C HIS A 178 -10.51 11.70 -26.97
N MET A 179 -9.56 12.38 -26.33
CA MET A 179 -9.69 12.83 -24.93
C MET A 179 -9.23 14.28 -24.74
N PRO A 180 -9.84 15.25 -25.44
CA PRO A 180 -9.39 16.65 -25.43
C PRO A 180 -9.48 17.34 -24.07
N TYR A 181 -10.27 16.78 -23.13
CA TYR A 181 -10.44 17.32 -21.78
C TYR A 181 -9.54 16.66 -20.73
N LEU A 182 -8.67 15.72 -21.13
CA LEU A 182 -7.79 15.00 -20.21
C LEU A 182 -6.79 15.96 -19.56
N ARG A 183 -6.75 15.95 -18.22
CA ARG A 183 -5.86 16.78 -17.40
C ARG A 183 -4.90 15.95 -16.56
N VAL A 184 -5.35 14.78 -16.14
CA VAL A 184 -4.56 13.83 -15.37
C VAL A 184 -4.57 12.51 -16.12
N PHE A 185 -3.40 12.12 -16.58
CA PHE A 185 -3.19 10.82 -17.16
C PHE A 185 -2.19 10.06 -16.30
N ASP A 186 -2.64 8.89 -15.85
CA ASP A 186 -1.86 8.00 -15.03
C ASP A 186 -2.01 6.59 -15.58
N ILE A 187 -0.88 5.97 -15.87
CA ILE A 187 -0.82 4.58 -16.30
C ILE A 187 0.18 3.88 -15.39
N ASN A 188 -0.11 2.64 -15.04
CA ASN A 188 0.76 1.73 -14.30
C ASN A 188 0.83 0.41 -15.08
N CYS A 189 1.86 0.24 -15.89
CA CYS A 189 2.13 -0.99 -16.64
C CYS A 189 3.05 -1.86 -15.81
N GLN A 190 2.59 -3.05 -15.43
CA GLN A 190 3.40 -4.07 -14.77
C GLN A 190 3.72 -5.14 -15.81
N ASP A 191 4.99 -5.49 -16.00
CA ASP A 191 5.39 -6.54 -16.92
C ASP A 191 6.36 -7.54 -16.30
N PHE A 192 6.37 -8.74 -16.86
CA PHE A 192 7.53 -9.61 -16.86
C PHE A 192 8.42 -9.18 -18.01
N LEU A 193 9.35 -8.27 -17.73
CA LEU A 193 10.32 -7.87 -18.73
C LEU A 193 11.27 -9.05 -18.96
N GLU A 194 11.09 -9.77 -20.07
CA GLU A 194 12.17 -10.59 -20.61
C GLU A 194 13.39 -9.68 -20.84
N TYR A 195 14.59 -10.24 -20.66
CA TYR A 195 15.91 -9.61 -20.43
C TYR A 195 16.37 -8.45 -21.35
N ASP A 196 15.54 -7.95 -22.26
CA ASP A 196 15.93 -6.92 -23.21
C ASP A 196 15.86 -5.49 -22.66
N ILE A 197 16.92 -4.78 -23.00
CA ILE A 197 17.33 -3.44 -22.56
C ILE A 197 16.36 -2.34 -23.05
N SER A 198 15.26 -2.67 -23.72
CA SER A 198 14.34 -1.76 -24.41
C SER A 198 13.47 -0.88 -23.51
N CYS A 199 13.37 -1.18 -22.21
CA CYS A 199 12.47 -0.45 -21.32
C CYS A 199 12.95 0.98 -20.99
N HIS A 200 14.24 1.27 -21.17
CA HIS A 200 14.77 2.62 -20.98
C HIS A 200 14.34 3.55 -22.12
N ASP A 201 14.42 3.07 -23.36
CA ASP A 201 14.01 3.81 -24.55
C ASP A 201 12.54 4.24 -24.44
N VAL A 202 11.67 3.34 -23.97
CA VAL A 202 10.25 3.64 -23.71
C VAL A 202 10.05 4.82 -22.75
N VAL A 203 10.77 4.86 -21.62
CA VAL A 203 10.65 5.97 -20.66
C VAL A 203 11.13 7.29 -21.28
N THR A 204 12.19 7.24 -22.10
CA THR A 204 12.68 8.44 -22.78
C THR A 204 11.66 8.99 -23.77
N GLU A 205 10.90 8.13 -24.45
CA GLU A 205 9.81 8.57 -25.33
C GLU A 205 8.65 9.23 -24.55
N PHE A 206 8.37 8.76 -23.32
CA PHE A 206 7.41 9.37 -22.41
C PHE A 206 7.87 10.73 -21.82
N ASN A 207 9.07 11.18 -22.17
CA ASN A 207 9.61 12.51 -21.82
C ASN A 207 9.56 13.51 -22.98
N SER A 208 8.81 13.21 -24.06
CA SER A 208 8.60 14.16 -25.14
C SER A 208 7.93 15.46 -24.67
N SER A 209 8.05 16.52 -25.46
CA SER A 209 7.47 17.84 -25.14
C SER A 209 5.95 17.79 -24.93
N PHE A 210 5.26 16.84 -25.57
CA PHE A 210 3.84 16.58 -25.36
C PHE A 210 3.54 16.20 -23.91
N TRP A 211 4.26 15.23 -23.35
CA TRP A 211 4.03 14.71 -22.00
C TRP A 211 4.36 15.74 -20.92
N ILE A 212 5.51 16.43 -21.08
CA ILE A 212 5.94 17.51 -20.19
C ILE A 212 4.90 18.65 -20.16
N LYS A 213 4.42 19.09 -21.33
CA LYS A 213 3.39 20.14 -21.42
C LYS A 213 2.08 19.74 -20.74
N ASN A 214 1.72 18.46 -20.83
CA ASN A 214 0.55 17.90 -20.16
C ASN A 214 0.81 17.51 -18.68
N LYS A 215 1.99 17.84 -18.13
CA LYS A 215 2.40 17.53 -16.74
C LYS A 215 2.27 16.04 -16.39
N CYS A 216 2.44 15.19 -17.40
CA CYS A 216 2.45 13.74 -17.25
C CYS A 216 3.92 13.32 -17.22
N PHE A 217 4.36 12.80 -16.07
CA PHE A 217 5.74 12.39 -15.85
C PHE A 217 5.74 10.89 -15.60
N PHE A 218 6.70 10.17 -16.14
CA PHE A 218 6.74 8.71 -16.03
C PHE A 218 8.06 8.25 -15.45
N VAL A 219 8.00 7.22 -14.62
CA VAL A 219 9.16 6.60 -14.00
C VAL A 219 9.03 5.09 -14.14
N ASN A 220 10.15 4.44 -14.40
CA ASN A 220 10.25 2.99 -14.35
C ASN A 220 10.81 2.55 -13.00
N GLN A 221 10.20 1.53 -12.40
CA GLN A 221 10.74 0.84 -11.24
C GLN A 221 10.80 -0.65 -11.55
N TYR A 222 11.95 -1.22 -11.29
CA TYR A 222 12.16 -2.64 -11.45
C TYR A 222 11.99 -3.37 -10.12
N GLU A 223 11.22 -4.45 -10.10
CA GLU A 223 11.11 -5.36 -8.96
C GLU A 223 11.90 -6.64 -9.26
N TRP A 224 12.96 -6.87 -8.50
CA TRP A 224 13.67 -8.15 -8.47
C TRP A 224 12.98 -9.07 -7.46
N ASN A 225 12.32 -10.11 -7.96
CA ASN A 225 12.04 -11.32 -7.19
C ASN A 225 12.90 -12.46 -7.75
N ASP A 226 13.31 -13.41 -6.92
CA ASP A 226 14.28 -14.48 -7.24
C ASP A 226 13.87 -15.42 -8.41
N GLN A 227 12.73 -15.17 -9.07
CA GLN A 227 12.19 -15.98 -10.18
C GLN A 227 11.71 -15.15 -11.39
N SER A 228 11.78 -13.81 -11.37
CA SER A 228 11.39 -12.98 -12.53
C SER A 228 11.90 -11.53 -12.43
N PHE A 229 12.21 -10.96 -13.60
CA PHE A 229 12.49 -9.53 -13.75
C PHE A 229 11.18 -8.81 -14.07
N GLY A 230 10.64 -8.09 -13.07
CA GLY A 230 9.42 -7.31 -13.23
C GLY A 230 9.74 -5.83 -13.47
N GLY A 231 9.20 -5.23 -14.53
CA GLY A 231 9.27 -3.79 -14.76
C GLY A 231 7.93 -3.14 -14.47
N VAL A 232 7.93 -1.98 -13.81
CA VAL A 232 6.73 -1.20 -13.55
C VAL A 232 6.94 0.23 -14.03
N ILE A 233 6.33 0.58 -15.16
CA ILE A 233 6.28 1.96 -15.64
C ILE A 233 5.01 2.61 -15.08
N TYR A 234 5.17 3.72 -14.36
CA TYR A 234 4.04 4.44 -13.80
C TYR A 234 4.17 5.96 -13.90
N SER A 235 3.03 6.66 -13.88
CA SER A 235 3.02 8.12 -13.80
C SER A 235 3.47 8.60 -12.41
N SER A 236 4.46 9.48 -12.36
CA SER A 236 5.06 10.06 -11.16
C SER A 236 4.50 11.44 -10.81
N GLY A 237 3.33 11.80 -11.33
CA GLY A 237 2.71 13.12 -11.14
C GLY A 237 2.79 13.65 -9.70
N LEU A 238 2.85 14.98 -9.56
CA LEU A 238 3.03 15.74 -8.31
C LEU A 238 2.10 15.33 -7.14
N TYR A 239 1.03 14.60 -7.42
CA TYR A 239 0.01 14.21 -6.46
C TYR A 239 0.13 12.76 -5.94
N ARG A 240 1.03 11.91 -6.46
CA ARG A 240 1.06 10.48 -6.10
C ARG A 240 2.19 10.01 -5.19
N ARG A 241 3.45 10.39 -5.40
CA ARG A 241 4.56 9.69 -4.72
C ARG A 241 5.09 10.39 -3.49
N LYS A 242 4.54 9.97 -2.34
CA LYS A 242 5.19 10.06 -1.03
C LYS A 242 6.14 8.90 -0.75
N GLU A 243 6.10 7.81 -1.52
CA GLU A 243 6.91 6.60 -1.27
C GLU A 243 7.84 6.25 -2.45
N TYR A 244 9.06 5.79 -2.17
CA TYR A 244 10.08 5.41 -3.16
C TYR A 244 10.74 4.09 -2.76
N LYS A 245 10.87 3.12 -3.69
CA LYS A 245 11.61 1.86 -3.45
C LYS A 245 12.97 1.91 -4.13
N PHE A 246 14.03 1.69 -3.37
CA PHE A 246 15.42 1.76 -3.80
C PHE A 246 15.97 0.37 -4.19
N HIS A 247 16.46 0.24 -5.44
CA HIS A 247 17.04 -1.00 -6.01
C HIS A 247 18.40 -0.72 -6.68
N TRP A 248 19.52 -0.97 -5.99
CA TRP A 248 20.86 -0.50 -6.40
C TRP A 248 21.48 -1.22 -7.60
N LYS A 249 21.22 -2.52 -7.77
CA LYS A 249 21.81 -3.31 -8.88
C LYS A 249 21.48 -2.76 -10.27
N ILE A 250 20.42 -1.97 -10.36
CA ILE A 250 19.86 -1.48 -11.62
C ILE A 250 20.35 -0.06 -11.91
N ASP A 251 20.52 0.77 -10.88
CA ASP A 251 21.08 2.10 -11.05
C ASP A 251 22.55 2.08 -11.54
N GLU A 252 23.31 1.04 -11.19
CA GLU A 252 24.70 0.85 -11.62
C GLU A 252 24.82 0.31 -13.05
N LEU A 253 23.95 -0.63 -13.45
CA LEU A 253 23.93 -1.18 -14.82
C LEU A 253 23.48 -0.15 -15.86
N LEU A 254 22.63 0.81 -15.47
CA LEU A 254 22.01 1.75 -16.39
C LEU A 254 22.75 3.08 -16.53
N GLY A 255 23.87 3.30 -15.83
CA GLY A 255 24.67 4.52 -15.96
C GLY A 255 23.83 5.81 -15.80
N LEU A 256 22.82 5.79 -14.91
CA LEU A 256 21.83 6.87 -14.74
C LEU A 256 22.48 8.14 -14.18
N HIS A 257 23.15 8.89 -15.06
CA HIS A 257 23.87 10.11 -14.73
C HIS A 257 23.06 11.39 -14.94
N HIS A 258 21.83 11.32 -15.47
CA HIS A 258 21.08 12.53 -15.79
C HIS A 258 19.62 12.52 -15.34
N GLN A 259 19.35 13.48 -14.45
CA GLN A 259 18.11 14.19 -14.11
C GLN A 259 17.67 14.03 -12.65
N GLN A 260 17.98 15.07 -11.86
CA GLN A 260 17.60 15.30 -10.46
C GLN A 260 16.11 15.68 -10.28
N GLU A 261 15.27 15.48 -11.29
CA GLU A 261 13.94 16.10 -11.28
C GLU A 261 12.94 15.27 -10.47
N ASN A 262 12.38 15.92 -9.43
CA ASN A 262 11.28 15.48 -8.57
C ASN A 262 11.52 14.43 -7.46
N LEU A 263 12.71 14.42 -6.83
CA LEU A 263 12.90 13.68 -5.56
C LEU A 263 12.29 14.38 -4.33
N ASN A 264 11.91 15.66 -4.45
CA ASN A 264 11.42 16.47 -3.34
C ASN A 264 10.00 16.08 -2.88
N SER A 265 9.19 15.38 -3.69
CA SER A 265 7.85 14.94 -3.23
C SER A 265 7.90 13.70 -2.33
N ILE A 266 9.05 13.01 -2.28
CA ILE A 266 9.20 11.73 -1.60
C ILE A 266 9.36 11.95 -0.10
N GLU A 267 8.49 11.32 0.68
CA GLU A 267 8.48 11.36 2.14
C GLU A 267 8.95 10.05 2.79
N HIS A 268 8.91 8.93 2.06
CA HIS A 268 9.22 7.58 2.56
C HIS A 268 10.08 6.80 1.56
N ILE A 269 11.23 6.30 2.01
CA ILE A 269 12.08 5.39 1.23
C ILE A 269 12.01 3.95 1.76
N HIS A 270 11.93 2.97 0.85
CA HIS A 270 12.11 1.55 1.12
C HIS A 270 13.40 1.04 0.47
N MET A 271 14.38 0.59 1.25
CA MET A 271 15.66 0.06 0.77
C MET A 271 15.64 -1.47 0.76
N GLY A 272 15.84 -2.07 -0.42
CA GLY A 272 15.83 -3.53 -0.60
C GLY A 272 17.19 -4.18 -0.85
N SER A 273 18.25 -3.40 -1.06
CA SER A 273 19.60 -3.88 -1.42
C SER A 273 20.67 -2.95 -0.85
N ASP A 274 21.91 -3.43 -0.77
CA ASP A 274 23.06 -2.76 -0.13
C ASP A 274 23.42 -1.40 -0.76
N ILE A 275 23.78 -0.39 0.07
CA ILE A 275 24.12 0.96 -0.41
C ILE A 275 25.59 1.00 -0.81
N LYS A 276 25.89 1.14 -2.10
CA LYS A 276 27.25 1.47 -2.56
C LYS A 276 27.57 2.95 -2.30
N SER A 277 28.83 3.23 -1.98
CA SER A 277 29.37 4.56 -1.61
C SER A 277 29.20 5.66 -2.67
N ASN A 278 28.84 5.31 -3.91
CA ASN A 278 28.76 6.24 -5.05
C ASN A 278 27.36 6.76 -5.37
N CYS A 279 26.37 6.61 -4.48
CA CYS A 279 25.03 7.17 -4.71
C CYS A 279 25.06 8.70 -4.78
N ARG A 280 24.60 9.27 -5.90
CA ARG A 280 24.48 10.74 -6.09
C ARG A 280 23.04 11.27 -5.92
N ARG A 281 22.07 10.43 -5.55
CA ARG A 281 20.67 10.85 -5.34
C ARG A 281 20.47 11.35 -3.90
N TYR A 282 19.88 12.52 -3.74
CA TYR A 282 19.54 13.12 -2.44
C TYR A 282 18.03 13.36 -2.33
N PHE A 283 17.42 12.93 -1.23
CA PHE A 283 15.98 13.06 -0.99
C PHE A 283 15.75 13.99 0.20
N SER A 284 15.41 15.25 -0.09
CA SER A 284 15.41 16.33 0.91
C SER A 284 14.24 16.32 1.89
N ASN A 285 13.14 15.65 1.57
CA ASN A 285 11.88 15.70 2.32
C ASN A 285 11.50 14.36 2.98
N VAL A 286 12.41 13.38 2.95
CA VAL A 286 12.17 12.06 3.50
C VAL A 286 12.13 12.10 5.02
N ASN A 287 11.00 11.70 5.57
CA ASN A 287 10.76 11.58 7.00
C ASN A 287 10.54 10.13 7.46
N ARG A 288 10.46 9.18 6.52
CA ARG A 288 10.26 7.75 6.77
C ARG A 288 11.28 6.90 6.03
N LEU A 289 11.88 5.94 6.72
CA LEU A 289 12.83 5.00 6.10
C LEU A 289 12.46 3.55 6.47
N THR A 290 12.53 2.64 5.51
CA THR A 290 12.33 1.20 5.71
C THR A 290 13.42 0.39 5.04
N ILE A 291 14.22 -0.32 5.82
CA ILE A 291 15.23 -1.27 5.35
C ILE A 291 14.59 -2.67 5.34
N LYS A 292 14.53 -3.33 4.18
CA LYS A 292 13.85 -4.62 3.99
C LYS A 292 14.73 -5.81 4.42
N THR A 293 14.10 -6.99 4.53
CA THR A 293 14.68 -8.26 5.01
C THR A 293 15.89 -8.76 4.22
N ASN A 294 15.91 -8.54 2.91
CA ASN A 294 16.95 -9.08 2.01
C ASN A 294 18.17 -8.15 1.89
N PHE A 295 18.22 -7.10 2.71
CA PHE A 295 19.33 -6.17 2.75
C PHE A 295 20.50 -6.81 3.50
N LYS A 296 21.51 -7.28 2.77
CA LYS A 296 22.83 -7.60 3.34
C LYS A 296 23.58 -6.30 3.55
N ILE A 297 24.31 -6.16 4.65
CA ILE A 297 25.16 -5.00 4.93
C ILE A 297 26.61 -5.47 4.82
N SER A 298 27.23 -5.27 3.66
CA SER A 298 28.62 -5.67 3.40
C SER A 298 29.63 -4.75 4.06
N ASP A 299 29.35 -3.44 4.15
CA ASP A 299 30.31 -2.43 4.61
C ASP A 299 29.92 -1.78 5.96
N GLY A 300 30.28 -2.47 7.06
CA GLY A 300 30.63 -1.87 8.37
C GLY A 300 29.83 -0.63 8.81
N ASP A 301 30.55 0.42 9.21
CA ASP A 301 30.02 1.75 9.58
C ASP A 301 29.82 2.68 8.37
N ALA A 302 30.40 2.33 7.21
CA ALA A 302 30.28 3.12 5.98
C ALA A 302 28.84 3.21 5.48
N PHE A 303 28.00 2.20 5.75
CA PHE A 303 26.57 2.24 5.46
C PHE A 303 25.88 3.48 6.06
N ILE A 304 26.15 3.82 7.33
CA ILE A 304 25.49 4.94 8.01
C ILE A 304 25.89 6.26 7.38
N THR A 305 27.18 6.42 7.06
CA THR A 305 27.71 7.59 6.36
C THR A 305 27.08 7.74 4.99
N ASN A 306 27.04 6.67 4.19
CA ASN A 306 26.42 6.67 2.87
C ASN A 306 24.93 6.99 2.94
N LEU A 307 24.22 6.46 3.92
CA LEU A 307 22.80 6.74 4.13
C LEU A 307 22.56 8.23 4.38
N ASN A 308 23.41 8.89 5.17
CA ASN A 308 23.30 10.32 5.46
C ASN A 308 23.57 11.22 4.23
N HIS A 309 24.28 10.71 3.22
CA HIS A 309 24.44 11.39 1.93
C HIS A 309 23.22 11.27 1.02
N ILE A 310 22.33 10.31 1.29
CA ILE A 310 21.14 10.04 0.47
C ILE A 310 19.90 10.68 1.09
N VAL A 311 19.77 10.60 2.42
CA VAL A 311 18.64 11.18 3.16
C VAL A 311 19.15 12.07 4.29
N SER A 312 18.42 13.16 4.55
CA SER A 312 18.65 13.95 5.75
C SER A 312 18.19 13.20 6.99
N LEU A 313 19.08 12.45 7.64
CA LEU A 313 18.78 11.65 8.85
C LEU A 313 18.12 12.50 9.97
N LYS A 314 18.47 13.78 10.05
CA LYS A 314 17.88 14.73 11.01
C LYS A 314 16.37 14.95 10.85
N GLN A 315 15.81 14.67 9.67
CA GLN A 315 14.37 14.83 9.40
C GLN A 315 13.56 13.54 9.60
N LEU A 316 14.23 12.41 9.79
CA LEU A 316 13.55 11.13 9.96
C LEU A 316 12.72 11.13 11.24
N LYS A 317 11.43 10.84 11.07
CA LYS A 317 10.44 10.66 12.15
C LYS A 317 10.15 9.19 12.41
N LYS A 318 10.31 8.33 11.40
CA LYS A 318 10.07 6.89 11.51
C LYS A 318 11.12 6.07 10.78
N LEU A 319 11.62 5.03 11.45
CA LEU A 319 12.61 4.10 10.95
C LEU A 319 12.13 2.67 11.16
N VAL A 320 12.15 1.87 10.10
CA VAL A 320 11.77 0.45 10.11
C VAL A 320 12.94 -0.37 9.59
N ILE A 321 13.42 -1.32 10.36
CA ILE A 321 14.56 -2.18 10.05
C ILE A 321 14.06 -3.62 10.09
N ARG A 322 14.05 -4.29 8.94
CA ARG A 322 13.56 -5.68 8.82
C ARG A 322 14.65 -6.69 8.49
N THR A 323 15.88 -6.26 8.31
CA THR A 323 17.02 -7.16 8.05
C THR A 323 17.58 -7.72 9.36
N PHE A 324 17.97 -9.00 9.33
CA PHE A 324 18.58 -9.69 10.46
C PHE A 324 20.05 -9.26 10.67
N ASP A 325 20.69 -8.71 9.63
CA ASP A 325 22.11 -8.31 9.65
C ASP A 325 22.33 -6.92 10.30
N PHE A 326 21.26 -6.26 10.76
CA PHE A 326 21.36 -4.97 11.42
C PHE A 326 21.56 -5.15 12.93
N THR A 327 22.79 -4.94 13.42
CA THR A 327 23.09 -5.06 14.86
C THR A 327 22.49 -3.89 15.65
N PHE A 328 22.17 -4.11 16.92
CA PHE A 328 21.64 -3.05 17.77
C PHE A 328 22.66 -1.93 18.04
N GLU A 329 23.97 -2.21 18.03
CA GLU A 329 25.00 -1.14 18.07
C GLU A 329 24.85 -0.15 16.90
N ARG A 330 24.58 -0.66 15.69
CA ARG A 330 24.30 0.20 14.53
C ARG A 330 23.02 1.00 14.70
N ILE A 331 22.00 0.43 15.38
CA ILE A 331 20.78 1.18 15.72
C ILE A 331 21.15 2.36 16.62
N ILE A 332 21.93 2.14 17.68
CA ILE A 332 22.39 3.22 18.58
C ILE A 332 23.16 4.29 17.80
N LYS A 333 24.09 3.91 16.91
CA LYS A 333 24.82 4.86 16.06
C LYS A 333 23.88 5.67 15.15
N LEU A 334 22.86 5.04 14.57
CA LEU A 334 21.85 5.74 13.76
C LEU A 334 21.04 6.74 14.59
N LEU A 335 20.68 6.38 15.83
CA LEU A 335 19.89 7.25 16.71
C LEU A 335 20.60 8.57 17.03
N LEU A 336 21.94 8.57 17.09
CA LEU A 336 22.73 9.81 17.21
C LEU A 336 22.48 10.79 16.06
N LEU A 337 22.22 10.27 14.86
CA LEU A 337 22.04 11.06 13.64
C LEU A 337 20.57 11.38 13.36
N THR A 338 19.63 10.80 14.11
CA THR A 338 18.18 10.97 13.94
C THR A 338 17.51 11.58 15.19
N PRO A 339 17.83 12.84 15.57
CA PRO A 339 17.31 13.48 16.79
C PRO A 339 15.79 13.73 16.82
N ASN A 340 15.11 13.56 15.68
CA ASN A 340 13.67 13.75 15.53
C ASN A 340 12.91 12.43 15.31
N LEU A 341 13.54 11.29 15.62
CA LEU A 341 12.92 9.98 15.45
C LEU A 341 11.95 9.69 16.60
N TYR A 342 10.68 9.45 16.25
CA TYR A 342 9.60 9.16 17.20
C TYR A 342 9.12 7.71 17.13
N THR A 343 9.32 7.05 15.98
CA THR A 343 8.92 5.66 15.75
C THR A 343 10.09 4.83 15.29
N LEU A 344 10.35 3.73 15.99
CA LEU A 344 11.38 2.77 15.64
C LEU A 344 10.76 1.37 15.55
N GLU A 345 11.12 0.61 14.52
CA GLU A 345 10.77 -0.79 14.36
C GLU A 345 12.02 -1.58 13.98
N PHE A 346 12.34 -2.66 14.70
CA PHE A 346 13.47 -3.54 14.39
C PHE A 346 13.20 -5.01 14.73
N CYS A 347 14.06 -5.93 14.27
CA CYS A 347 13.97 -7.36 14.56
C CYS A 347 14.72 -7.73 15.84
N GLU A 348 14.16 -8.62 16.66
CA GLU A 348 14.73 -9.08 17.91
C GLU A 348 16.13 -9.70 17.73
N SER A 349 16.39 -10.33 16.57
CA SER A 349 17.70 -10.80 16.11
C SER A 349 18.82 -9.77 16.25
N SER A 350 18.50 -8.48 16.10
CA SER A 350 19.44 -7.37 16.24
C SER A 350 20.07 -7.29 17.64
N MET A 351 19.46 -7.92 18.65
CA MET A 351 19.89 -7.90 20.05
C MET A 351 20.73 -9.10 20.49
N TRP A 352 20.95 -10.12 19.64
CA TRP A 352 21.50 -11.43 20.06
C TRP A 352 23.01 -11.43 20.33
N THR A 353 23.73 -10.39 19.94
CA THR A 353 25.21 -10.40 19.90
C THR A 353 25.87 -9.52 20.96
N ILE A 354 25.11 -9.02 21.94
CA ILE A 354 25.56 -7.90 22.76
C ILE A 354 25.71 -8.31 24.22
N ASP A 355 26.93 -8.17 24.74
CA ASP A 355 27.12 -7.96 26.17
C ASP A 355 26.59 -6.57 26.53
N LEU A 356 25.43 -6.56 27.19
CA LEU A 356 24.74 -5.34 27.60
C LEU A 356 25.60 -4.45 28.51
N ASN A 357 26.60 -5.02 29.20
CA ASN A 357 27.51 -4.26 30.05
C ASN A 357 28.54 -3.48 29.23
N VAL A 358 28.97 -4.01 28.08
CA VAL A 358 29.90 -3.34 27.16
C VAL A 358 29.24 -2.13 26.50
N ILE A 359 27.98 -2.25 26.08
CA ILE A 359 27.26 -1.13 25.45
C ILE A 359 26.99 0.02 26.43
N LYS A 360 26.72 -0.29 27.71
CA LYS A 360 26.49 0.75 28.73
C LYS A 360 27.67 1.71 28.89
N GLN A 361 28.88 1.28 28.57
CA GLN A 361 30.09 2.09 28.67
C GLN A 361 30.35 2.94 27.42
N ASN A 362 29.57 2.76 26.34
CA ASN A 362 29.82 3.42 25.07
C ASN A 362 29.23 4.85 25.05
N ILE A 363 30.00 5.84 24.58
CA ILE A 363 29.59 7.26 24.56
C ILE A 363 28.30 7.49 23.73
N PRO A 364 28.14 6.91 22.52
CA PRO A 364 26.89 6.93 21.76
C PRO A 364 25.67 6.45 22.55
N PHE A 365 25.87 5.46 23.42
CA PHE A 365 24.80 4.89 24.23
C PHE A 365 24.35 5.86 25.33
N GLN A 366 25.31 6.49 26.02
CA GLN A 366 25.02 7.51 27.04
C GLN A 366 24.27 8.71 26.47
N TYR A 367 24.65 9.16 25.27
CA TYR A 367 23.91 10.21 24.56
C TYR A 367 22.50 9.76 24.16
N THR A 368 22.38 8.54 23.62
CA THR A 368 21.08 8.01 23.19
C THR A 368 20.12 7.91 24.37
N LEU A 369 20.58 7.51 25.55
CA LEU A 369 19.77 7.41 26.77
C LEU A 369 19.06 8.73 27.15
N THR A 370 19.71 9.88 27.00
CA THR A 370 19.16 11.17 27.42
C THR A 370 18.38 11.87 26.30
N GLU A 371 18.88 11.79 25.07
CA GLU A 371 18.40 12.64 23.97
C GLU A 371 17.34 11.99 23.09
N ASN A 372 17.18 10.67 23.11
CA ASN A 372 16.21 10.02 22.23
C ASN A 372 14.76 10.47 22.55
N LYS A 373 13.94 10.54 21.48
CA LYS A 373 12.53 10.95 21.52
C LYS A 373 11.60 9.83 21.08
N ILE A 374 12.04 8.58 21.18
CA ILE A 374 11.26 7.45 20.70
C ILE A 374 10.07 7.24 21.64
N GLU A 375 8.88 7.40 21.07
CA GLU A 375 7.62 7.20 21.75
C GLU A 375 6.96 5.89 21.34
N ASN A 376 7.20 5.44 20.10
CA ASN A 376 6.59 4.24 19.53
C ASN A 376 7.67 3.24 19.13
N LEU A 377 7.69 2.09 19.79
CA LEU A 377 8.64 1.03 19.50
C LEU A 377 7.93 -0.26 19.09
N VAL A 378 8.44 -0.89 18.04
CA VAL A 378 8.02 -2.21 17.59
C VAL A 378 9.23 -3.13 17.50
N VAL A 379 9.26 -4.21 18.28
CA VAL A 379 10.29 -5.24 18.16
C VAL A 379 9.66 -6.51 17.60
N ARG A 380 10.14 -6.93 16.43
CA ARG A 380 9.66 -8.13 15.73
C ARG A 380 10.42 -9.35 16.22
N GLY A 381 9.72 -10.30 16.81
CA GLY A 381 10.30 -11.52 17.36
C GLY A 381 9.97 -11.66 18.85
N LYS A 382 10.45 -12.75 19.46
CA LYS A 382 10.15 -13.08 20.86
C LYS A 382 11.28 -12.60 21.77
N CYS A 383 11.03 -11.53 22.52
CA CYS A 383 12.00 -11.00 23.47
C CYS A 383 11.95 -11.73 24.82
N SER A 384 13.11 -11.83 25.47
CA SER A 384 13.23 -12.24 26.87
C SER A 384 13.07 -11.05 27.83
N LEU A 385 12.90 -11.34 29.12
CA LEU A 385 12.82 -10.33 30.18
C LEU A 385 14.03 -9.38 30.16
N ASN A 386 15.25 -9.93 30.07
CA ASN A 386 16.48 -9.12 30.05
C ASN A 386 16.53 -8.15 28.86
N GLN A 387 16.08 -8.60 27.68
CA GLN A 387 16.01 -7.75 26.48
C GLN A 387 14.98 -6.64 26.66
N ILE A 388 13.82 -6.94 27.24
CA ILE A 388 12.77 -5.95 27.49
C ILE A 388 13.21 -4.93 28.53
N GLN A 389 13.83 -5.37 29.62
CA GLN A 389 14.41 -4.48 30.64
C GLN A 389 15.41 -3.50 30.01
N PHE A 390 16.25 -4.00 29.11
CA PHE A 390 17.21 -3.18 28.39
C PHE A 390 16.54 -2.19 27.43
N ILE A 391 15.55 -2.63 26.64
CA ILE A 391 14.75 -1.78 25.75
C ILE A 391 14.13 -0.63 26.54
N VAL A 392 13.45 -0.95 27.63
CA VAL A 392 12.72 0.00 28.47
C VAL A 392 13.68 0.98 29.16
N TYR A 393 14.89 0.52 29.50
CA TYR A 393 15.94 1.38 30.04
C TYR A 393 16.43 2.41 29.02
N ILE A 394 16.58 2.03 27.75
CA ILE A 394 17.09 2.92 26.69
C ILE A 394 16.04 3.93 26.25
N PHE A 395 14.82 3.47 26.03
CA PHE A 395 13.75 4.28 25.49
C PHE A 395 12.83 4.73 26.65
N SER A 396 13.34 5.65 27.46
CA SER A 396 12.64 6.14 28.66
C SER A 396 11.33 6.88 28.37
N LYS A 397 11.16 7.41 27.15
CA LYS A 397 9.96 8.16 26.70
C LYS A 397 8.92 7.29 25.99
N LEU A 398 9.02 5.96 26.10
CA LEU A 398 8.08 5.05 25.45
C LEU A 398 6.65 5.29 25.92
N LYS A 399 5.77 5.36 24.92
CA LYS A 399 4.33 5.55 25.04
C LYS A 399 3.57 4.34 24.49
N TYR A 400 4.08 3.80 23.39
CA TYR A 400 3.60 2.63 22.69
C TYR A 400 4.72 1.59 22.56
N LEU A 401 4.44 0.36 22.97
CA LEU A 401 5.35 -0.77 22.80
C LEU A 401 4.62 -1.93 22.13
N LYS A 402 5.14 -2.42 21.00
CA LYS A 402 4.73 -3.70 20.39
C LYS A 402 5.88 -4.69 20.39
N ILE A 403 5.68 -5.85 21.02
CA ILE A 403 6.73 -6.86 21.17
C ILE A 403 6.13 -8.27 21.11
N GLY A 404 6.89 -9.25 20.63
CA GLY A 404 6.60 -10.65 20.94
C GLY A 404 7.25 -11.04 22.27
N ILE A 405 6.60 -11.89 23.04
CA ILE A 405 7.10 -12.36 24.34
C ILE A 405 7.31 -13.88 24.29
N LYS A 406 8.38 -14.37 24.92
CA LYS A 406 8.55 -15.81 25.19
C LYS A 406 7.48 -16.27 26.18
N GLU A 407 6.71 -17.29 25.81
CA GLU A 407 5.55 -17.77 26.59
C GLU A 407 5.92 -18.10 28.05
N THR A 408 7.11 -18.65 28.28
CA THR A 408 7.62 -18.99 29.62
C THR A 408 7.88 -17.78 30.52
N GLU A 409 7.97 -16.57 29.96
CA GLU A 409 8.35 -15.35 30.69
C GLU A 409 7.22 -14.30 30.72
N ILE A 410 6.04 -14.62 30.18
CA ILE A 410 4.94 -13.66 30.02
C ILE A 410 4.58 -12.95 31.33
N ARG A 411 4.42 -13.70 32.42
CA ARG A 411 4.07 -13.13 33.74
C ARG A 411 5.14 -12.17 34.26
N SER A 412 6.40 -12.58 34.21
CA SER A 412 7.54 -11.78 34.70
C SER A 412 7.70 -10.49 33.90
N ILE A 413 7.47 -10.56 32.59
CA ILE A 413 7.58 -9.41 31.69
C ILE A 413 6.43 -8.42 31.92
N ILE A 414 5.19 -8.90 32.04
CA ILE A 414 4.03 -8.04 32.28
C ILE A 414 4.13 -7.34 33.63
N ARG A 415 4.52 -8.06 34.68
CA ARG A 415 4.81 -7.47 36.00
C ARG A 415 5.87 -6.36 35.89
N TYR A 416 6.97 -6.62 35.20
CA TYR A 416 8.02 -5.63 35.02
C TYR A 416 7.51 -4.37 34.30
N LEU A 417 6.84 -4.53 33.17
CA LEU A 417 6.34 -3.39 32.37
C LEU A 417 5.32 -2.55 33.14
N LEU A 418 4.37 -3.19 33.83
CA LEU A 418 3.30 -2.48 34.55
C LEU A 418 3.74 -1.96 35.92
N SER A 419 4.72 -2.58 36.58
CA SER A 419 5.27 -2.01 37.83
C SER A 419 6.04 -0.70 37.59
N LYS A 420 6.53 -0.47 36.37
CA LYS A 420 7.26 0.75 36.01
C LYS A 420 6.36 1.91 35.62
N THR A 421 5.12 1.67 35.19
CA THR A 421 4.15 2.72 34.87
C THR A 421 3.65 3.45 36.11
N HIS A 422 3.61 2.78 37.26
CA HIS A 422 3.26 3.38 38.55
C HIS A 422 4.33 4.32 39.12
N ASN A 423 5.58 4.22 38.68
CA ASN A 423 6.69 4.98 39.26
C ASN A 423 6.88 6.38 38.62
N GLU A 424 5.86 6.95 37.98
CA GLU A 424 5.83 8.29 37.32
C GLU A 424 6.94 8.58 36.30
N THR A 425 7.82 7.61 36.03
CA THR A 425 9.06 7.77 35.25
C THR A 425 8.95 7.19 33.85
N GLN A 426 7.85 6.51 33.53
CA GLN A 426 7.61 5.90 32.22
C GLN A 426 6.21 6.23 31.71
N TYR A 427 6.15 6.68 30.46
CA TYR A 427 4.94 7.17 29.80
C TYR A 427 4.16 6.08 29.07
N LEU A 428 4.44 4.80 29.33
CA LEU A 428 3.83 3.70 28.60
C LEU A 428 2.32 3.65 28.93
N PHE A 429 1.47 3.80 27.92
CA PHE A 429 0.01 3.73 28.04
C PHE A 429 -0.58 2.68 27.09
N TYR A 430 0.23 2.12 26.20
CA TYR A 430 -0.21 1.11 25.25
C TYR A 430 0.83 0.01 25.05
N LEU A 431 0.40 -1.22 25.27
CA LEU A 431 1.18 -2.43 25.05
C LEU A 431 0.46 -3.35 24.06
N CYS A 432 1.17 -3.76 23.01
CA CYS A 432 0.71 -4.79 22.07
C CYS A 432 1.66 -5.98 22.12
N ILE A 433 1.13 -7.14 22.45
CA ILE A 433 1.90 -8.37 22.55
C ILE A 433 1.55 -9.25 21.35
N SER A 434 2.52 -9.50 20.49
CA SER A 434 2.37 -10.47 19.40
C SER A 434 2.45 -11.88 19.96
N LEU A 435 1.33 -12.59 19.94
CA LEU A 435 1.16 -13.90 20.60
C LEU A 435 0.62 -14.93 19.62
N SER A 436 0.93 -16.20 19.88
CA SER A 436 0.45 -17.34 19.11
C SER A 436 -0.91 -17.87 19.57
N GLN A 437 -1.35 -17.55 20.80
CA GLN A 437 -2.50 -18.21 21.41
C GLN A 437 -3.43 -17.24 22.14
N LYS A 438 -4.74 -17.45 21.98
CA LYS A 438 -5.81 -16.65 22.59
C LYS A 438 -5.86 -16.78 24.12
N ASN A 439 -5.44 -17.92 24.67
CA ASN A 439 -5.49 -18.22 26.12
C ASN A 439 -4.63 -17.26 26.96
N CYS A 440 -3.64 -16.61 26.36
CA CYS A 440 -2.84 -15.61 27.04
C CYS A 440 -3.62 -14.35 27.44
N LEU A 441 -4.79 -14.10 26.83
CA LEU A 441 -5.65 -12.98 27.26
C LEU A 441 -6.13 -13.16 28.69
N GLU A 442 -6.62 -14.36 29.03
CA GLU A 442 -7.09 -14.69 30.38
C GLU A 442 -5.94 -14.65 31.37
N GLU A 443 -4.78 -15.23 31.00
CA GLU A 443 -3.60 -15.21 31.86
C GLU A 443 -3.12 -13.79 32.20
N VAL A 444 -3.07 -12.89 31.21
CA VAL A 444 -2.64 -11.51 31.43
C VAL A 444 -3.69 -10.72 32.20
N ASP A 445 -4.98 -10.92 31.91
CA ASP A 445 -6.06 -10.25 32.62
C ASP A 445 -6.13 -10.66 34.10
N ASP A 446 -6.01 -11.95 34.38
CA ASP A 446 -5.95 -12.50 35.75
C ASP A 446 -4.73 -11.97 36.48
N LEU A 447 -3.57 -11.92 35.83
CA LEU A 447 -2.34 -11.38 36.42
C LEU A 447 -2.50 -9.92 36.84
N ILE A 448 -3.09 -9.08 35.97
CA ILE A 448 -3.30 -7.66 36.25
C ILE A 448 -4.22 -7.47 37.46
N LYS A 449 -5.30 -8.27 37.55
CA LYS A 449 -6.26 -8.22 38.65
C LYS A 449 -5.67 -8.75 39.96
N LEU A 450 -5.01 -9.90 39.93
CA LEU A 450 -4.46 -10.55 41.11
C LEU A 450 -3.36 -9.71 41.77
N ASP A 451 -2.49 -9.10 40.97
CA ASP A 451 -1.37 -8.32 41.46
C ASP A 451 -1.70 -6.81 41.57
N ASN A 452 -2.96 -6.41 41.33
CA ASN A 452 -3.43 -5.01 41.31
C ASN A 452 -2.52 -4.09 40.46
N LEU A 453 -2.13 -4.55 39.27
CA LEU A 453 -1.16 -3.83 38.43
C LEU A 453 -1.76 -2.62 37.71
N LEU A 454 -3.06 -2.58 37.44
CA LEU A 454 -3.74 -1.47 36.77
C LEU A 454 -5.18 -1.35 37.30
N ASN A 455 -5.64 -0.12 37.52
CA ASN A 455 -6.99 0.14 38.02
C ASN A 455 -8.02 0.33 36.90
N ASN A 456 -7.66 1.05 35.84
CA ASN A 456 -8.51 1.32 34.68
C ASN A 456 -7.76 0.89 33.43
N TYR A 457 -8.11 -0.25 32.87
CA TYR A 457 -7.48 -0.75 31.64
C TYR A 457 -8.51 -1.42 30.74
N SER A 458 -8.11 -1.65 29.50
CA SER A 458 -8.86 -2.45 28.55
C SER A 458 -7.93 -3.38 27.81
N ILE A 459 -8.37 -4.62 27.65
CA ILE A 459 -7.62 -5.69 27.02
C ILE A 459 -8.45 -6.35 25.94
N LYS A 460 -7.87 -6.54 24.74
CA LYS A 460 -8.52 -7.19 23.60
C LYS A 460 -7.55 -8.06 22.81
N TYR A 461 -8.03 -9.19 22.32
CA TYR A 461 -7.29 -10.03 21.37
C TYR A 461 -7.79 -9.75 19.94
N ILE A 462 -6.91 -9.27 19.06
CA ILE A 462 -7.23 -8.88 17.68
C ILE A 462 -6.09 -9.33 16.76
N GLN A 463 -6.41 -10.09 15.70
CA GLN A 463 -5.44 -10.50 14.65
C GLN A 463 -4.12 -11.05 15.23
N ASP A 464 -4.22 -12.03 16.14
CA ASP A 464 -3.06 -12.66 16.79
C ASP A 464 -2.17 -11.72 17.62
N ASN A 465 -2.76 -10.64 18.12
CA ASN A 465 -2.12 -9.74 19.05
C ASN A 465 -3.03 -9.48 20.25
N LEU A 466 -2.42 -9.42 21.43
CA LEU A 466 -3.06 -8.93 22.64
C LEU A 466 -2.80 -7.43 22.74
N HIS A 467 -3.85 -6.64 22.85
CA HIS A 467 -3.82 -5.20 22.95
C HIS A 467 -4.24 -4.81 24.36
N LEU A 468 -3.38 -4.09 25.08
CA LEU A 468 -3.61 -3.58 26.43
C LEU A 468 -3.36 -2.07 26.43
N TRP A 469 -4.31 -1.31 26.97
CA TRP A 469 -4.18 0.14 27.15
C TRP A 469 -4.82 0.58 28.46
N TRP A 470 -4.28 1.63 29.06
CA TRP A 470 -4.68 2.16 30.37
C TRP A 470 -4.51 3.68 30.45
#